data_AF-A0A957WXY3-F1
#
_entry.id   AF-A0A957WXY3-F1
#
_cell.length_a   1.000
_cell.length_b   1.000
_cell.length_c   1.000
_cell.angle_alpha   90.00
_cell.angle_beta   90.00
_cell.angle_gamma   90.00
#
_symmetry.space_group_name_H-M   'P 1'
#
loop_
_entity.id
_entity.type
_entity.pdbx_description
1 polymer ?
#
loop_
_entity_poly.entity_id
_entity_poly.type
_entity_poly.pdbx_seq_one_letter_code
_entity_poly.pdbx_strand_id
1 'polypeptide(L)'
;MGYSYWSDSAYQQRQSRRRQSKQSAFTYDKQVRDSGNVRVHPQMDPYCATRQSRDSVAHPESVAIAVIFDVTGSMGTVPRILQTKLGKLMRLLTERGYLAHPQVLFGAVGDAYTDSVPLQIGQFESGLEMDDDLSKIYLEGGGGGQVHESYEL
;
A
#
# COMPACT_ATOMS: atom_id res chain seq x y z
N MET A 1 -12.25 -10.95 0.33
CA MET A 1 -10.99 -10.21 0.13
C MET A 1 -10.07 -11.15 -0.63
N GLY A 2 -9.33 -10.65 -1.62
CA GLY A 2 -8.58 -11.52 -2.53
C GLY A 2 -9.41 -12.42 -3.44
N TYR A 3 -10.63 -12.00 -3.83
CA TYR A 3 -11.47 -12.72 -4.81
C TYR A 3 -11.47 -12.07 -6.20
N SER A 4 -10.84 -10.90 -6.33
CA SER A 4 -10.78 -10.10 -7.54
C SER A 4 -9.51 -10.41 -8.34
N TYR A 5 -9.61 -10.31 -9.66
CA TYR A 5 -8.46 -10.46 -10.54
C TYR A 5 -7.85 -9.11 -10.88
N TRP A 6 -6.52 -9.10 -11.02
CA TRP A 6 -5.81 -7.97 -11.59
C TRP A 6 -6.28 -7.69 -13.03
N SER A 7 -6.48 -6.41 -13.35
CA SER A 7 -6.82 -5.95 -14.70
C SER A 7 -5.95 -4.75 -15.08
N ASP A 8 -5.05 -4.96 -16.03
CA ASP A 8 -4.15 -3.92 -16.54
C ASP A 8 -4.92 -2.77 -17.19
N SER A 9 -6.01 -3.06 -17.92
CA SER A 9 -6.84 -2.05 -18.56
C SER A 9 -7.55 -1.16 -17.54
N ALA A 10 -8.12 -1.76 -16.49
CA ALA A 10 -8.77 -1.02 -15.43
C ALA A 10 -7.78 -0.21 -14.59
N TYR A 11 -6.57 -0.74 -14.35
CA TYR A 11 -5.49 0.01 -13.72
C TYR A 11 -5.08 1.22 -14.55
N GLN A 12 -4.87 1.05 -15.86
CA GLN A 12 -4.53 2.16 -16.76
C GLN A 12 -5.63 3.22 -16.82
N GLN A 13 -6.90 2.83 -16.84
CA GLN A 13 -8.03 3.75 -16.78
C GLN A 13 -8.06 4.55 -15.46
N ARG A 14 -7.75 3.91 -14.33
CA ARG A 14 -7.64 4.61 -13.04
C ARG A 14 -6.48 5.61 -13.05
N GLN A 15 -5.32 5.24 -13.59
CA GLN A 15 -4.18 6.16 -13.73
C GLN A 15 -4.49 7.34 -14.65
N SER A 16 -5.16 7.11 -15.79
CA SER A 16 -5.52 8.19 -16.72
C SER A 16 -6.50 9.18 -16.08
N ARG A 17 -7.51 8.67 -15.35
CA ARG A 17 -8.46 9.49 -14.59
C ARG A 17 -7.76 10.36 -13.54
N ARG A 18 -6.84 9.79 -12.76
CA ARG A 18 -6.05 10.54 -11.76
C ARG A 18 -5.23 11.67 -12.40
N ARG A 19 -4.62 11.42 -13.56
CA ARG A 19 -3.85 12.44 -14.30
C ARG A 19 -4.74 13.56 -14.81
N GLN A 20 -5.94 13.24 -15.32
CA GLN A 20 -6.91 14.24 -15.77
C GLN A 20 -7.44 15.10 -14.60
N SER A 21 -7.73 14.48 -13.46
CA SER A 21 -8.23 15.17 -12.27
C SER A 21 -7.13 15.84 -11.43
N LYS A 22 -5.86 15.70 -11.81
CA LYS A 22 -4.68 16.13 -11.03
C LYS A 22 -4.70 15.63 -9.58
N GLN A 23 -5.28 14.46 -9.35
CA GLN A 23 -5.34 13.85 -8.02
C GLN A 23 -4.04 13.09 -7.70
N SER A 24 -3.57 13.25 -6.46
CA SER A 24 -2.49 12.43 -5.91
C SER A 24 -2.93 10.97 -5.88
N ALA A 25 -2.00 10.04 -6.14
CA ALA A 25 -2.23 8.62 -5.91
C ALA A 25 -2.40 8.29 -4.42
N PHE A 26 -1.83 9.12 -3.53
CA PHE A 26 -2.00 9.05 -2.07
C PHE A 26 -3.01 10.11 -1.67
N THR A 27 -4.29 9.79 -1.77
CA THR A 27 -5.39 10.71 -1.47
C THR A 27 -5.50 10.93 0.04
N TYR A 28 -5.25 9.91 0.85
CA TYR A 28 -5.29 10.02 2.30
C TYR A 28 -4.18 10.92 2.84
N ASP A 29 -2.97 10.83 2.27
CA ASP A 29 -1.87 11.75 2.57
C ASP A 29 -2.25 13.21 2.40
N LYS A 30 -2.90 13.54 1.27
CA LYS A 30 -3.42 14.89 1.05
C LYS A 30 -4.51 15.26 2.06
N GLN A 31 -5.46 14.36 2.34
CA GLN A 31 -6.56 14.61 3.28
C GLN A 31 -6.06 14.88 4.71
N VAL A 32 -5.09 14.09 5.20
CA VAL A 32 -4.50 14.28 6.53
C VAL A 32 -3.77 15.63 6.60
N ARG A 33 -2.99 15.97 5.57
CA ARG A 33 -2.27 17.26 5.50
C ARG A 33 -3.22 18.46 5.42
N ASP A 34 -4.30 18.35 4.65
CA ASP A 34 -5.30 19.43 4.50
C ASP A 34 -6.13 19.62 5.78
N SER A 35 -6.42 18.53 6.52
CA SER A 35 -7.23 18.57 7.75
C SER A 35 -6.43 18.81 9.03
N GLY A 36 -5.12 18.51 9.02
CA GLY A 36 -4.25 18.55 10.21
C GLY A 36 -4.52 17.45 11.24
N ASN A 37 -5.48 16.55 11.01
CA ASN A 37 -5.81 15.47 11.93
C ASN A 37 -5.04 14.20 11.56
N VAL A 38 -3.88 14.03 12.19
CA VAL A 38 -2.99 12.89 11.94
C VAL A 38 -3.51 11.65 12.68
N ARG A 39 -3.98 10.68 11.91
CA ARG A 39 -4.42 9.36 12.38
C ARG A 39 -4.16 8.31 11.31
N VAL A 40 -4.09 7.04 11.72
CA VAL A 40 -4.10 5.91 10.79
C VAL A 40 -5.44 5.84 10.06
N HIS A 41 -5.40 5.49 8.77
CA HIS A 41 -6.63 5.20 8.04
C HIS A 41 -7.31 3.96 8.65
N PRO A 42 -8.62 3.94 8.92
CA PRO A 42 -9.27 2.82 9.61
C PRO A 42 -9.07 1.44 8.96
N GLN A 43 -8.92 1.39 7.64
CA GLN A 43 -8.64 0.14 6.91
C GLN A 43 -7.15 -0.27 6.91
N MET A 44 -6.27 0.63 7.33
CA MET A 44 -4.82 0.40 7.47
C MET A 44 -4.42 0.23 8.94
N ASP A 45 -5.34 0.37 9.89
CA ASP A 45 -5.07 0.19 11.31
C ASP A 45 -4.88 -1.31 11.62
N PRO A 46 -3.70 -1.74 12.10
CA PRO A 46 -3.46 -3.13 12.48
C PRO A 46 -4.12 -3.50 13.82
N TYR A 47 -4.55 -2.51 14.61
CA TYR A 47 -5.08 -2.75 15.95
C TYR A 47 -6.35 -3.61 15.91
N CYS A 48 -6.33 -4.74 16.62
CA CYS A 48 -7.40 -5.74 16.64
C CYS A 48 -7.85 -6.21 15.24
N ALA A 49 -6.98 -6.10 14.23
CA ALA A 49 -7.31 -6.43 12.87
C ALA A 49 -6.67 -7.74 12.43
N THR A 50 -7.44 -8.57 11.72
CA THR A 50 -6.94 -9.82 11.14
C THR A 50 -6.75 -9.64 9.63
N ARG A 51 -5.51 -9.84 9.17
CA ARG A 51 -5.16 -9.81 7.74
C ARG A 51 -4.95 -11.23 7.24
N GLN A 52 -5.67 -11.63 6.20
CA GLN A 52 -5.71 -13.03 5.78
C GLN A 52 -5.59 -13.13 4.27
N SER A 53 -4.62 -13.95 3.85
CA SER A 53 -4.59 -14.53 2.52
C SER A 53 -5.21 -15.92 2.60
N ARG A 54 -6.31 -16.15 1.89
CA ARG A 54 -7.04 -17.44 1.91
C ARG A 54 -7.37 -17.91 0.51
N ASP A 55 -7.29 -19.22 0.37
CA ASP A 55 -7.75 -19.89 -0.83
C ASP A 55 -9.23 -19.65 -1.08
N SER A 56 -9.56 -19.50 -2.36
CA SER A 56 -10.90 -19.24 -2.83
C SER A 56 -11.15 -19.92 -4.17
N VAL A 57 -12.41 -19.90 -4.61
CA VAL A 57 -12.77 -20.35 -5.97
C VAL A 57 -11.99 -19.57 -7.03
N ALA A 58 -11.74 -18.28 -6.81
CA ALA A 58 -10.97 -17.45 -7.73
C ALA A 58 -9.45 -17.66 -7.61
N HIS A 59 -8.98 -17.98 -6.41
CA HIS A 59 -7.57 -18.12 -6.04
C HIS A 59 -7.36 -19.40 -5.22
N PRO A 60 -7.36 -20.59 -5.84
CA PRO A 60 -7.29 -21.88 -5.13
C PRO A 60 -5.95 -22.16 -4.45
N GLU A 61 -4.85 -21.54 -4.89
CA GLU A 61 -3.51 -21.71 -4.30
C GLU A 61 -2.92 -20.34 -3.97
N SER A 62 -3.53 -19.63 -3.02
CA SER A 62 -3.22 -18.25 -2.69
C SER A 62 -1.84 -18.10 -2.08
N VAL A 63 -1.02 -17.22 -2.65
CA VAL A 63 0.32 -16.92 -2.15
C VAL A 63 0.35 -15.53 -1.54
N ALA A 64 0.57 -15.48 -0.23
CA ALA A 64 0.67 -14.24 0.53
C ALA A 64 2.00 -13.53 0.26
N ILE A 65 1.93 -12.27 -0.20
CA ILE A 65 3.08 -11.38 -0.33
C ILE A 65 2.82 -10.13 0.50
N ALA A 66 3.70 -9.82 1.44
CA ALA A 66 3.65 -8.55 2.17
C ALA A 66 4.73 -7.61 1.64
N VAL A 67 4.33 -6.40 1.22
CA VAL A 67 5.23 -5.32 0.83
C VAL A 67 5.05 -4.18 1.82
N ILE A 68 6.04 -4.00 2.68
CA ILE A 68 6.05 -2.96 3.71
C ILE A 68 7.06 -1.89 3.30
N PHE A 69 6.60 -0.66 3.16
CA PHE A 69 7.45 0.47 2.83
C PHE A 69 8.01 1.13 4.08
N ASP A 70 9.29 1.48 4.02
CA ASP A 70 9.82 2.52 4.87
C ASP A 70 9.24 3.88 4.41
N VAL A 71 8.60 4.60 5.33
CA VAL A 71 8.02 5.94 5.12
C VAL A 71 8.68 7.02 5.97
N THR A 72 9.88 6.77 6.47
CA THR A 72 10.74 7.80 7.05
C THR A 72 11.01 8.94 6.04
N GLY A 73 11.43 10.09 6.56
CA GLY A 73 11.51 11.35 5.80
C GLY A 73 12.39 11.28 4.56
N SER A 74 13.39 10.40 4.52
CA SER A 74 14.24 10.19 3.35
C SER A 74 13.57 9.26 2.30
N MET A 75 12.68 8.35 2.72
CA MET A 75 12.13 7.27 1.90
C MET A 75 10.73 7.56 1.31
N GLY A 76 10.10 8.69 1.63
CA GLY A 76 8.74 9.04 1.16
C GLY A 76 8.51 9.07 -0.37
N THR A 77 9.58 8.99 -1.18
CA THR A 77 9.48 8.87 -2.65
C THR A 77 9.27 7.42 -3.11
N VAL A 78 9.74 6.42 -2.35
CA VAL A 78 9.70 5.00 -2.73
C VAL A 78 8.28 4.47 -2.91
N PRO A 79 7.32 4.72 -1.99
CA PRO A 79 5.93 4.28 -2.18
C PRO A 79 5.30 4.87 -3.45
N ARG A 80 5.64 6.13 -3.77
CA ARG A 80 5.17 6.82 -4.98
C ARG A 80 5.72 6.15 -6.24
N ILE A 81 6.99 5.76 -6.24
CA ILE A 81 7.59 5.03 -7.36
C ILE A 81 6.95 3.65 -7.51
N LEU A 82 6.76 2.89 -6.42
CA LEU A 82 6.15 1.56 -6.51
C LEU A 82 4.71 1.66 -7.03
N GLN A 83 3.94 2.65 -6.59
CA GLN A 83 2.58 2.87 -7.09
C GLN A 83 2.60 2.98 -8.63
N THR A 84 3.51 3.74 -9.23
CA THR A 84 3.60 3.82 -10.70
C THR A 84 4.02 2.50 -11.38
N LYS A 85 4.72 1.63 -10.65
CA LYS A 85 5.23 0.34 -11.13
C LYS A 85 4.32 -0.84 -10.79
N LEU A 86 3.22 -0.63 -10.05
CA LEU A 86 2.34 -1.70 -9.56
C LEU A 86 1.84 -2.59 -10.70
N GLY A 87 1.40 -1.99 -11.81
CA GLY A 87 0.98 -2.78 -12.98
C GLY A 87 2.09 -3.66 -13.56
N LYS A 88 3.33 -3.18 -13.58
CA LYS A 88 4.47 -4.01 -14.02
C LYS A 88 4.77 -5.15 -13.05
N LEU A 89 4.64 -4.91 -11.74
CA LEU A 89 4.81 -5.93 -10.71
C LEU A 89 3.75 -7.03 -10.88
N MET A 90 2.47 -6.65 -10.95
CA MET A 90 1.38 -7.62 -11.10
C MET A 90 1.49 -8.40 -12.40
N ARG A 91 1.81 -7.72 -13.51
CA ARG A 91 2.07 -8.36 -14.79
C ARG A 91 3.22 -9.36 -14.72
N LEU A 92 4.27 -9.05 -13.98
CA LEU A 92 5.36 -9.99 -13.75
C LEU A 92 4.84 -11.19 -12.97
N LEU A 93 4.18 -10.99 -11.82
CA LEU A 93 3.71 -12.10 -10.99
C LEU A 93 2.74 -13.03 -11.75
N THR A 94 1.74 -12.48 -12.44
CA THR A 94 0.67 -13.27 -13.07
C THR A 94 1.00 -13.68 -14.51
N GLU A 95 1.31 -12.75 -15.42
CA GLU A 95 1.47 -13.06 -16.85
C GLU A 95 2.77 -13.80 -17.16
N ARG A 96 3.85 -13.52 -16.42
CA ARG A 96 5.10 -14.29 -16.57
C ARG A 96 5.06 -15.61 -15.80
N GLY A 97 3.96 -15.89 -15.09
CA GLY A 97 3.72 -17.16 -14.40
C GLY A 97 4.62 -17.42 -13.20
N TYR A 98 5.14 -16.37 -12.54
CA TYR A 98 5.92 -16.58 -11.31
C TYR A 98 5.03 -17.04 -10.16
N LEU A 99 3.78 -16.54 -10.09
CA LEU A 99 2.77 -16.96 -9.12
C LEU A 99 1.39 -16.99 -9.78
N ALA A 100 0.67 -18.10 -9.62
CA ALA A 100 -0.67 -18.25 -10.18
C ALA A 100 -1.72 -17.38 -9.45
N HIS A 101 -1.64 -17.30 -8.13
CA HIS A 101 -2.63 -16.61 -7.30
C HIS A 101 -1.98 -15.72 -6.21
N PRO A 102 -1.26 -14.65 -6.61
CA PRO A 102 -0.70 -13.72 -5.63
C PRO A 102 -1.81 -12.95 -4.92
N GLN A 103 -1.71 -12.87 -3.60
CA GLN A 103 -2.43 -11.89 -2.78
C GLN A 103 -1.39 -10.99 -2.12
N VAL A 104 -1.44 -9.69 -2.43
CA VAL A 104 -0.44 -8.72 -1.99
C VAL A 104 -1.05 -7.81 -0.94
N LEU A 105 -0.37 -7.70 0.19
CA LEU A 105 -0.65 -6.73 1.23
C LEU A 105 0.36 -5.59 1.13
N PHE A 106 -0.14 -4.35 1.16
CA PHE A 106 0.70 -3.17 1.28
C PHE A 106 0.65 -2.60 2.69
N GLY A 107 1.83 -2.27 3.22
CA GLY A 107 1.97 -1.61 4.51
C GLY A 107 3.04 -0.53 4.47
N ALA A 108 3.11 0.26 5.53
CA ALA A 108 4.11 1.27 5.75
C ALA A 108 4.58 1.24 7.21
N VAL A 109 5.88 1.44 7.40
CA VAL A 109 6.57 1.55 8.68
C VAL A 109 7.33 2.86 8.68
N GLY A 110 7.08 3.67 9.70
CA GLY A 110 7.74 4.93 9.97
C GLY A 110 8.59 4.86 11.24
N ASP A 111 9.08 6.00 11.69
CA ASP A 111 9.87 6.14 12.90
C ASP A 111 8.97 6.12 14.14
N ALA A 112 9.20 5.17 15.05
CA ALA A 112 8.34 4.96 16.22
C ALA A 112 8.31 6.12 17.23
N TYR A 113 9.33 6.97 17.23
CA TYR A 113 9.48 8.05 18.22
C TYR A 113 9.00 9.40 17.71
N THR A 114 8.99 9.60 16.40
CA THR A 114 8.68 10.88 15.76
C THR A 114 7.42 10.86 14.90
N ASP A 115 7.02 9.69 14.39
CA ASP A 115 5.78 9.54 13.63
C ASP A 115 4.58 9.28 14.55
N SER A 116 3.47 9.93 14.23
CA SER A 116 2.17 9.72 14.87
C SER A 116 1.48 8.45 14.36
N VAL A 117 1.86 7.98 13.16
CA VAL A 117 1.33 6.78 12.53
C VAL A 117 2.47 5.86 12.06
N PRO A 118 3.25 5.28 13.00
CA PRO A 118 4.46 4.53 12.67
C PRO A 118 4.19 3.16 12.04
N LEU A 119 2.98 2.62 12.14
CA LEU A 119 2.62 1.33 11.55
C LEU A 119 1.27 1.40 10.84
N GLN A 120 1.26 1.04 9.55
CA GLN A 120 0.07 1.03 8.70
C GLN A 120 0.06 -0.27 7.89
N ILE A 121 -0.96 -1.11 8.04
CA ILE A 121 -1.03 -2.43 7.43
C ILE A 121 -2.39 -2.61 6.75
N GLY A 122 -2.39 -2.68 5.42
CA GLY A 122 -3.57 -2.94 4.59
C GLY A 122 -4.00 -4.40 4.62
N GLN A 123 -4.84 -4.80 3.67
CA GLN A 123 -5.31 -6.19 3.53
C GLN A 123 -4.60 -6.91 2.38
N PHE A 124 -4.61 -8.24 2.40
CA PHE A 124 -4.24 -9.03 1.24
C PHE A 124 -5.27 -8.89 0.12
N GLU A 125 -4.83 -8.37 -1.02
CA GLU A 125 -5.67 -8.13 -2.18
C GLU A 125 -5.06 -8.72 -3.47
N SER A 126 -5.92 -9.09 -4.41
CA SER A 126 -5.53 -9.74 -5.68
C SER A 126 -5.85 -8.91 -6.92
N GLY A 127 -6.61 -7.83 -6.77
CA GLY A 127 -7.06 -6.96 -7.84
C GLY A 127 -6.70 -5.49 -7.65
N LEU A 128 -7.54 -4.59 -8.18
CA LEU A 128 -7.29 -3.15 -8.15
C LEU A 128 -7.36 -2.53 -6.76
N GLU A 129 -7.95 -3.25 -5.80
CA GLU A 129 -8.02 -2.87 -4.39
C GLU A 129 -6.62 -2.61 -3.81
N MET A 130 -5.59 -3.26 -4.33
CA MET A 130 -4.18 -2.98 -4.02
C MET A 130 -3.80 -1.51 -4.23
N ASP A 131 -4.26 -0.89 -5.32
CA ASP A 131 -3.99 0.52 -5.61
C ASP A 131 -4.85 1.45 -4.73
N ASP A 132 -5.99 0.96 -4.23
CA ASP A 132 -6.77 1.67 -3.21
C ASP A 132 -6.06 1.61 -1.84
N ASP A 133 -5.48 0.48 -1.46
CA ASP A 133 -4.71 0.34 -0.22
C ASP A 133 -3.45 1.21 -0.21
N LEU A 134 -2.71 1.26 -1.33
CA LEU A 134 -1.62 2.24 -1.49
C LEU A 134 -2.10 3.68 -1.32
N SER A 135 -3.29 4.03 -1.82
CA SER A 135 -3.83 5.39 -1.74
C SER A 135 -4.19 5.84 -0.32
N LYS A 136 -4.38 4.88 0.59
CA LYS A 136 -4.71 5.07 2.01
C LYS A 136 -3.49 5.24 2.91
N ILE A 137 -2.29 4.94 2.42
CA ILE A 137 -1.06 5.12 3.18
C ILE A 137 -0.82 6.62 3.42
N TYR A 138 -0.62 6.99 4.68
CA TYR A 138 -0.14 8.29 5.06
C TYR A 138 1.39 8.32 5.00
N LEU A 139 1.94 9.21 4.17
CA LEU A 139 3.39 9.39 4.04
C LEU A 139 3.80 10.53 4.97
N GLU A 140 3.87 10.24 6.27
CA GLU A 140 4.15 11.23 7.32
C GLU A 140 5.48 11.94 7.04
N GLY A 141 6.52 11.14 6.75
CA GLY A 141 7.84 11.64 6.40
C GLY A 141 8.58 12.21 7.61
N GLY A 142 8.25 11.75 8.81
CA GLY A 142 9.05 12.05 10.00
C GLY A 142 10.41 11.38 9.92
N GLY A 143 11.32 11.90 10.72
CA GLY A 143 12.72 11.50 10.73
C GLY A 143 13.41 12.33 11.76
N GLY A 144 13.68 11.73 12.93
CA GLY A 144 14.48 12.38 13.94
C GLY A 144 15.84 12.74 13.36
N GLY A 145 16.37 13.92 13.68
CA GLY A 145 17.76 14.31 13.36
C GLY A 145 18.81 13.46 14.09
N GLN A 146 18.46 12.25 14.54
CA GLN A 146 19.30 11.27 15.18
C GLN A 146 19.62 10.20 14.15
N VAL A 147 20.91 9.90 13.99
CA VAL A 147 21.45 8.92 13.03
C VAL A 147 21.14 7.50 13.52
N HIS A 148 19.86 7.17 13.69
CA HIS A 148 19.41 5.84 14.08
C HIS A 148 18.00 5.58 13.54
N GLU A 149 17.88 4.60 12.64
CA GLU A 149 16.58 4.09 12.21
C GLU A 149 16.04 3.19 13.34
N SER A 150 14.98 3.62 14.00
CA SER A 150 14.40 2.87 15.13
C SER A 150 13.21 2.04 14.68
N TYR A 151 13.47 0.78 14.31
CA TYR A 151 12.43 -0.23 14.00
C TYR A 151 11.98 -1.05 15.22
N GLU A 152 12.38 -0.64 16.43
CA GLU A 152 12.06 -1.37 17.67
C GLU A 152 10.62 -1.09 18.11
N LEU A 153 9.66 -1.78 17.48
CA LEU A 153 8.26 -1.91 17.92
C LEU A 153 7.93 -3.38 18.21
#